data_AF-A0A8T6PE01-F1
#
_entry.id   AF-A0A8T6PE01-F1
#
_cell.length_a   1.000
_cell.length_b   1.000
_cell.length_c   1.000
_cell.angle_alpha   90.00
_cell.angle_beta   90.00
_cell.angle_gamma   90.00
#
_symmetry.space_group_name_H-M   'P 1'
#
loop_
_entity.id
_entity.type
_entity.pdbx_description
1 polymer ?
#
loop_
_entity_poly.entity_id
_entity_poly.type
_entity_poly.pdbx_seq_one_letter_code
_entity_poly.pdbx_strand_id
1 'polypeptide(L)' 'MADGIVVRTEDREVVEVDNDLVPDRWKGLFTNEEWMMHDIVVKSTYGFLVIAIIAHTLCYIWEPWVTP' A
#
# COMPACT_ATOMS: atom_id res chain seq x y z
N MET A 1 10.85 -16.11 -16.20
CA MET A 1 9.92 -16.20 -17.33
C MET A 1 8.54 -16.29 -16.70
N ALA A 2 7.73 -15.23 -16.78
CA ALA A 2 6.38 -15.24 -16.22
C ALA A 2 5.47 -16.01 -17.19
N ASP A 3 4.82 -17.05 -16.71
CA ASP A 3 3.88 -17.87 -17.46
C ASP A 3 2.51 -17.18 -17.37
N GLY A 4 2.13 -16.44 -18.41
CA GLY A 4 0.86 -15.72 -18.47
C GLY A 4 -0.14 -16.49 -19.33
N ILE A 5 -1.35 -16.71 -18.82
CA ILE A 5 -2.43 -17.35 -19.58
C ILE A 5 -3.11 -16.27 -20.44
N VAL A 6 -3.09 -16.46 -21.76
CA VAL A 6 -3.70 -15.54 -22.73
C VAL A 6 -5.13 -15.98 -23.02
N VAL A 7 -6.11 -15.30 -22.42
CA VAL A 7 -7.54 -15.52 -22.72
C VAL A 7 -7.97 -14.54 -23.81
N ARG A 8 -8.14 -15.05 -25.04
CA ARG A 8 -8.67 -14.28 -26.17
C ARG A 8 -10.20 -14.25 -26.14
N THR A 9 -10.78 -13.14 -25.69
CA THR A 9 -12.16 -12.77 -26.00
C THR A 9 -12.10 -11.63 -27.01
N GLU A 10 -12.68 -11.87 -28.20
CA GLU A 10 -12.83 -10.98 -29.36
C GLU A 10 -12.35 -9.52 -29.13
N ASP A 11 -11.13 -9.22 -29.61
CA ASP A 11 -10.47 -7.91 -29.68
C ASP A 11 -10.01 -7.21 -28.36
N ARG A 12 -9.82 -7.95 -27.26
CA ARG A 12 -8.99 -7.47 -26.13
C ARG A 12 -8.04 -8.54 -25.63
N GLU A 13 -6.75 -8.24 -25.68
CA GLU A 13 -5.71 -9.05 -25.02
C GLU A 13 -5.82 -8.82 -23.51
N VAL A 14 -6.55 -9.71 -22.83
CA VAL A 14 -6.57 -9.75 -21.37
C VAL A 14 -5.39 -10.62 -20.94
N VAL A 15 -4.27 -9.97 -20.62
CA VAL A 15 -3.13 -10.64 -19.99
C VAL A 15 -3.52 -10.92 -18.54
N GLU A 16 -3.85 -12.18 -18.24
CA GLU A 16 -4.09 -12.62 -16.87
C GLU A 16 -2.73 -12.73 -16.16
N VAL A 17 -2.33 -11.65 -15.50
CA VAL A 17 -1.13 -11.63 -14.64
C VAL A 17 -1.49 -12.28 -13.32
N ASP A 18 -0.80 -13.37 -12.99
CA ASP A 18 -1.03 -14.14 -11.78
C ASP A 18 -0.66 -13.32 -10.52
N ASN A 19 -1.66 -12.62 -9.97
CA ASN A 19 -1.54 -11.62 -8.90
C ASN A 19 -2.06 -12.16 -7.56
N ASP A 20 -1.58 -13.32 -7.14
CA ASP A 20 -2.02 -14.02 -5.92
C ASP A 20 -1.80 -13.24 -4.61
N LEU A 21 -0.79 -12.37 -4.55
CA LEU A 21 -0.49 -11.59 -3.33
C LEU A 21 -1.39 -10.35 -3.21
N VAL A 22 -2.06 -9.97 -4.29
CA VAL A 22 -2.92 -8.80 -4.36
C VAL A 22 -4.35 -9.21 -3.98
N PRO A 23 -4.99 -8.55 -2.99
CA PRO A 23 -6.39 -8.80 -2.66
C PRO A 23 -7.29 -8.61 -3.89
N ASP A 24 -8.34 -9.43 -4.03
CA ASP A 24 -9.19 -9.49 -5.23
C ASP A 24 -9.70 -8.12 -5.69
N ARG A 25 -10.01 -7.23 -4.75
CA ARG A 25 -10.49 -5.86 -5.04
C ARG A 25 -9.46 -4.96 -5.73
N TRP A 26 -8.18 -5.33 -5.70
CA TRP A 26 -7.04 -4.55 -6.20
C TRP A 26 -6.25 -5.24 -7.31
N LYS A 27 -6.59 -6.49 -7.68
CA LYS A 27 -5.87 -7.28 -8.70
C LYS A 27 -5.81 -6.62 -10.08
N GLY A 28 -6.76 -5.74 -10.40
CA GLY A 28 -6.78 -4.99 -11.67
C GLY A 28 -5.94 -3.71 -11.68
N LEU A 29 -5.33 -3.33 -10.56
CA LEU A 29 -4.59 -2.07 -10.41
C LEU A 29 -3.12 -2.26 -10.07
N PHE A 30 -2.73 -3.41 -9.52
CA PHE A 30 -1.37 -3.68 -9.08
C PHE A 30 -0.93 -5.07 -9.49
N THR A 31 0.36 -5.18 -9.79
CA THR A 31 1.10 -6.45 -9.82
C THR A 31 1.53 -6.87 -8.41
N ASN A 32 1.95 -8.13 -8.24
CA ASN A 32 2.48 -8.64 -6.97
C ASN A 32 3.63 -7.78 -6.40
N GLU A 33 4.59 -7.37 -7.25
CA GLU A 33 5.75 -6.59 -6.80
C GLU A 33 5.35 -5.19 -6.33
N GLU A 34 4.47 -4.51 -7.09
CA GLU A 34 3.95 -3.20 -6.74
C GLU A 34 3.12 -3.25 -5.45
N TRP A 35 2.32 -4.31 -5.29
CA TRP A 35 1.51 -4.50 -4.10
C TRP A 35 2.36 -4.72 -2.84
N MET A 36 3.45 -5.49 -2.95
CA MET A 36 4.39 -5.67 -1.84
C MET A 36 5.01 -4.35 -1.39
N MET A 37 5.48 -3.54 -2.34
CA MET A 37 6.05 -2.21 -2.02
C MET A 37 4.99 -1.29 -1.41
N HIS A 38 3.79 -1.27 -1.98
CA HIS A 38 2.68 -0.48 -1.46
C HIS A 38 2.33 -0.88 -0.01
N ASP A 39 2.22 -2.17 0.28
CA ASP A 39 1.87 -2.67 1.61
C ASP A 39 2.93 -2.27 2.67
N ILE A 40 4.22 -2.34 2.33
CA ILE A 40 5.32 -1.92 3.20
C ILE A 40 5.23 -0.42 3.52
N VAL A 41 5.05 0.42 2.49
CA VAL A 41 5.01 1.87 2.65
C VAL A 41 3.78 2.30 3.45
N VAL A 42 2.62 1.70 3.20
CA VAL A 42 1.38 2.00 3.92
C VAL A 42 1.51 1.64 5.41
N LYS A 43 1.97 0.41 5.71
CA LYS A 43 2.13 -0.03 7.10
C LYS A 43 3.17 0.79 7.87
N SER A 44 4.30 1.11 7.24
CA SER A 44 5.35 1.93 7.88
C SER A 44 4.87 3.37 8.11
N THR A 45 4.17 3.98 7.16
CA THR A 45 3.62 5.33 7.29
C THR A 45 2.61 5.42 8.42
N TYR A 46 1.66 4.48 8.50
CA TYR A 46 0.68 4.45 9.59
C TYR A 46 1.36 4.19 10.94
N GLY A 47 2.34 3.29 11.01
CA GLY A 47 3.12 3.05 12.23
C GLY A 47 3.86 4.29 12.72
N PHE A 48 4.55 4.98 11.81
CA PHE A 48 5.24 6.23 12.12
C PHE A 48 4.29 7.33 12.57
N LEU A 49 3.17 7.51 11.88
CA LEU A 49 2.22 8.59 12.17
C LEU A 49 1.59 8.43 13.56
N VAL A 50 1.26 7.21 13.97
CA VAL A 50 0.77 6.93 15.33
C VAL A 50 1.82 7.29 16.39
N ILE A 51 3.07 6.85 16.19
CA ILE A 51 4.17 7.16 17.10
C ILE A 51 4.41 8.67 17.16
N ALA A 52 4.41 9.35 16.02
CA ALA A 52 4.60 10.79 15.93
C ALA A 52 3.50 11.53 16.70
N ILE A 53 2.22 11.18 16.51
CA ILE A 53 1.11 11.80 17.26
C ILE A 53 1.32 11.64 18.77
N ILE A 54 1.65 10.44 19.24
CA ILE A 54 1.89 10.17 20.67
C ILE A 54 3.05 11.03 21.18
N ALA A 55 4.19 11.02 20.48
CA ALA A 55 5.37 11.79 20.86
C ALA A 55 5.07 13.30 20.92
N HIS A 56 4.41 13.86 19.91
CA HIS A 56 4.08 15.28 19.86
C HIS A 56 3.04 15.65 20.92
N THR A 57 2.07 14.77 21.21
CA THR A 57 1.09 14.98 22.29
C THR A 57 1.77 15.01 23.66
N LEU A 58 2.69 14.08 23.92
CA LEU A 58 3.45 14.04 25.18
C LEU A 58 4.35 15.27 25.34
N CYS A 59 5.08 15.66 24.29
CA CYS A 59 5.90 16.88 24.31
C CYS A 59 5.04 18.12 24.55
N TYR A 60 3.89 18.23 23.89
CA TYR A 60 2.99 19.37 24.06
C TYR A 60 2.41 19.48 25.48
N ILE A 61 2.12 18.35 26.13
CA ILE A 61 1.66 18.33 27.53
C ILE A 61 2.80 18.70 28.49
N TRP A 62 4.04 18.28 28.21
CA TRP A 62 5.19 18.55 29.08
C TRP A 62 5.65 20.01 29.01
N GLU A 63 5.88 20.52 27.80
CA GLU A 63 6.26 21.92 27.56
C GLU A 63 5.68 22.36 26.21
N PRO A 64 4.55 23.09 26.20
CA PRO A 64 3.90 23.48 24.96
C PRO A 64 4.74 24.51 24.20
N TRP A 65 5.04 24.18 22.94
CA TRP A 65 5.81 25.03 22.03
C TRP A 65 5.08 26.31 21.55
N VAL A 66 3.76 26.36 21.68
CA VAL A 66 2.93 27.48 21.23
C VAL A 66 2.01 27.86 22.38
N THR A 67 2.42 28.87 23.13
CA THR A 67 1.59 29.59 24.10
C THR A 67 1.03 30.86 23.45
N PRO A 68 -0.18 31.34 23.80
CA PRO A 68 -0.50 32.75 23.64
C PRO A 68 0.40 33.63 24.52
#